data_AF-A0ABC8TH53-F1
#
_entry.id   AF-A0ABC8TH53-F1
#
_cell.length_a   1.000
_cell.length_b   1.000
_cell.length_c   1.000
_cell.angle_alpha   90.00
_cell.angle_beta   90.00
_cell.angle_gamma   90.00
#
_symmetry.space_group_name_H-M   'P 1'
#
loop_
_entity.id
_entity.type
_entity.pdbx_description
1 polymer ?
#
loop_
_entity_poly.entity_id
_entity_poly.type
_entity_poly.pdbx_seq_one_letter_code
_entity_poly.pdbx_strand_id
1 'polypeptide(L)'
;MEARYPAILFKQQLTACVEKIFGLIRDNLKKEISPLLGLCIQAPKIQRIHGGKSSRSPGGVSQQSPSSQWDSIIKFLDSLMSRLRGNHVPSFFIRKLTTQVFSFINIQLFNSLLLRRECCTFSNGEYVKSGLAELEKWIANAKEEFAGTSWHELNYIRQAVGFLVIHQKRKKSLEEIRQDLCPALTVRQIYRISTMYWDDKYGTQSVSNEVVAEMREILNKDSQNLTSNSFLLDDDLSIPFSTEDIYMAIPAIDPSDIELPSFLADFPSVQFLIHRSK
;
A
#
# COMPACT_ATOMS: atom_id res chain seq x y z
N MET A 1 10.08 -11.99 45.40
CA MET A 1 10.59 -12.61 44.14
C MET A 1 9.50 -13.41 43.40
N GLU A 2 8.56 -14.06 44.11
CA GLU A 2 7.55 -14.96 43.50
C GLU A 2 6.56 -14.31 42.52
N ALA A 3 6.16 -13.04 42.69
CA ALA A 3 5.19 -12.40 41.77
C ALA A 3 5.81 -11.85 40.48
N ARG A 4 7.14 -11.65 40.43
CA ARG A 4 7.81 -11.01 39.29
C ARG A 4 7.86 -11.91 38.07
N TYR A 5 8.12 -13.20 38.27
CA TYR A 5 8.23 -14.15 37.18
C TYR A 5 6.88 -14.42 36.47
N PRO A 6 5.77 -14.69 37.21
CA PRO A 6 4.43 -14.77 36.60
C PRO A 6 4.02 -13.51 35.84
N ALA A 7 4.32 -12.32 36.38
CA ALA A 7 4.00 -11.06 35.71
C ALA A 7 4.76 -10.88 34.38
N ILE A 8 6.05 -11.27 34.33
CA ILE A 8 6.84 -11.24 33.09
C ILE A 8 6.24 -12.19 32.05
N LEU A 9 5.92 -13.43 32.43
CA LEU A 9 5.31 -14.40 31.54
C LEU A 9 3.96 -13.93 31.01
N PHE A 10 3.12 -13.35 31.88
CA PHE A 10 1.84 -12.79 31.49
C PHE A 10 2.00 -11.65 30.49
N LYS A 11 2.95 -10.73 30.72
CA LYS A 11 3.28 -9.66 29.76
C LYS A 11 3.72 -10.22 28.40
N GLN A 12 4.58 -11.24 28.38
CA GLN A 12 5.02 -11.90 27.14
C GLN A 12 3.85 -12.52 26.36
N GLN A 13 2.93 -13.19 27.07
CA GLN A 13 1.73 -13.77 26.46
C GLN A 13 0.80 -12.69 25.88
N LEU A 14 0.62 -11.56 26.59
CA LEU A 14 -0.15 -10.43 26.08
C LEU A 14 0.48 -9.82 24.83
N THR A 15 1.79 -9.60 24.82
CA THR A 15 2.52 -9.14 23.63
C THR A 15 2.27 -10.08 22.46
N ALA A 16 2.51 -11.39 22.64
CA ALA A 16 2.32 -12.36 21.57
C ALA A 16 0.86 -12.40 21.07
N CYS A 17 -0.11 -12.18 21.96
CA CYS A 17 -1.52 -12.09 21.59
C CYS A 17 -1.82 -10.86 20.73
N VAL A 18 -1.30 -9.69 21.10
CA VAL A 18 -1.43 -8.44 20.31
C VAL A 18 -0.78 -8.60 18.94
N GLU A 19 0.43 -9.14 18.87
CA GLU A 19 1.14 -9.40 17.62
C GLU A 19 0.35 -10.34 16.71
N LYS A 20 -0.20 -11.42 17.26
CA LYS A 20 -1.04 -12.38 16.53
C LYS A 20 -2.31 -11.71 16.00
N ILE A 21 -3.02 -10.95 16.82
CA ILE A 21 -4.24 -10.24 16.40
C ILE A 21 -3.91 -9.22 15.31
N PHE A 22 -2.84 -8.45 15.46
CA PHE A 22 -2.39 -7.50 14.46
C PHE A 22 -2.09 -8.19 13.12
N GLY A 23 -1.34 -9.30 13.15
CA GLY A 23 -1.04 -10.11 11.96
C GLY A 23 -2.31 -10.61 11.27
N LEU A 24 -3.27 -11.13 12.03
CA LEU A 24 -4.56 -11.58 11.50
C LEU A 24 -5.35 -10.44 10.83
N ILE A 25 -5.43 -9.27 11.48
CA ILE A 25 -6.09 -8.10 10.90
C ILE A 25 -5.39 -7.71 9.60
N ARG A 26 -4.06 -7.54 9.62
CA ARG A 26 -3.25 -7.20 8.45
C ARG A 26 -3.53 -8.15 7.29
N ASP A 27 -3.47 -9.46 7.53
CA ASP A 27 -3.61 -10.47 6.49
C ASP A 27 -5.03 -10.48 5.89
N ASN A 28 -6.05 -10.25 6.72
CA ASN A 28 -7.43 -10.09 6.24
C ASN A 28 -7.59 -8.83 5.39
N LEU A 29 -7.00 -7.70 5.79
CA LEU A 29 -7.01 -6.47 5.01
C LEU A 29 -6.31 -6.65 3.66
N LYS A 30 -5.16 -7.33 3.63
CA LYS A 30 -4.45 -7.68 2.38
C LYS A 30 -5.34 -8.51 1.44
N LYS A 31 -6.09 -9.49 1.98
CA LYS A 31 -7.03 -10.30 1.20
C LYS A 31 -8.20 -9.48 0.65
N GLU A 32 -8.77 -8.57 1.45
CA GLU A 32 -9.88 -7.71 1.03
C GLU A 32 -9.48 -6.72 -0.06
N ILE A 33 -8.29 -6.10 0.04
CA ILE A 33 -7.84 -5.07 -0.92
C ILE A 33 -7.25 -5.64 -2.21
N SER A 34 -6.67 -6.84 -2.19
CA SER A 34 -6.04 -7.49 -3.37
C SER A 34 -6.89 -7.49 -4.65
N PRO A 35 -8.18 -7.91 -4.63
CA PRO A 35 -9.00 -7.89 -5.84
C PRO A 35 -9.21 -6.48 -6.40
N LEU A 36 -9.28 -5.45 -5.54
CA LEU A 36 -9.42 -4.06 -5.98
C LEU A 36 -8.16 -3.56 -6.71
N LEU A 37 -6.98 -3.95 -6.21
CA LEU A 37 -5.70 -3.60 -6.83
C LEU A 37 -5.55 -4.24 -8.22
N GLY A 38 -6.04 -5.47 -8.40
CA GLY A 38 -6.07 -6.15 -9.69
C GLY A 38 -6.84 -5.39 -10.77
N LEU A 39 -7.83 -4.57 -10.39
CA LEU A 39 -8.64 -3.74 -11.30
C LEU A 39 -8.00 -2.38 -11.59
N CYS A 40 -7.10 -1.90 -10.72
CA CYS A 40 -6.53 -0.55 -10.79
C CYS A 40 -5.20 -0.47 -11.55
N ILE A 41 -4.61 -1.60 -11.89
CA ILE A 41 -3.28 -1.66 -12.51
C ILE A 41 -3.31 -1.47 -14.05
N GLN A 42 -4.48 -1.62 -14.67
CA GLN A 42 -4.67 -1.35 -16.10
C GLN A 42 -5.71 -0.26 -16.31
N ALA A 43 -5.39 0.71 -17.16
CA ALA A 43 -6.33 1.73 -17.59
C ALA A 43 -7.57 1.07 -18.23
N PRO A 44 -8.81 1.46 -17.83
CA PRO A 44 -10.02 0.95 -18.45
C PRO A 44 -9.98 1.23 -19.96
N LYS A 45 -9.96 0.17 -20.76
CA LYS A 45 -10.05 0.32 -22.21
C LYS A 45 -11.47 0.74 -22.54
N ILE A 46 -11.65 2.01 -22.93
CA ILE A 46 -12.89 2.44 -23.58
C ILE A 46 -13.02 1.54 -24.81
N GLN A 47 -14.03 0.66 -24.82
CA GLN A 47 -14.37 -0.10 -26.01
C GLN A 47 -14.76 0.91 -27.10
N ARG A 48 -13.80 1.26 -27.96
CA ARG A 48 -14.10 1.87 -29.25
C ARG A 48 -14.83 0.81 -30.05
N ILE A 49 -16.16 0.79 -29.94
CA ILE A 49 -17.05 0.07 -30.84
C ILE A 49 -16.65 0.48 -32.25
N HIS A 50 -15.93 -0.41 -32.95
CA HIS A 50 -15.62 -0.22 -34.35
C HIS A 50 -16.92 -0.35 -35.14
N GLY A 51 -17.30 0.75 -35.80
CA GLY A 51 -18.07 0.81 -37.04
C GLY A 51 -19.20 -0.20 -37.23
N GLY A 52 -20.39 0.10 -36.70
CA GLY A 52 -21.65 -0.47 -37.15
C GLY A 52 -22.75 0.56 -37.04
N LYS A 53 -23.27 1.04 -38.19
CA LYS A 53 -24.45 1.92 -38.22
C LYS A 53 -25.63 1.20 -37.55
N SER A 54 -26.16 1.73 -36.44
CA SER A 54 -27.60 1.69 -36.16
C SER A 54 -28.02 2.52 -34.94
N SER A 55 -29.08 3.30 -35.19
CA SER A 55 -30.15 3.75 -34.29
C SER A 55 -29.80 4.62 -33.07
N ARG A 56 -30.36 5.84 -33.11
CA ARG A 56 -30.49 6.78 -31.99
C ARG A 56 -31.38 6.19 -30.89
N SER A 57 -30.83 6.10 -29.68
CA SER A 57 -31.59 5.95 -28.43
C SER A 57 -31.05 6.96 -27.41
N PRO A 58 -31.88 7.84 -26.81
CA PRO A 58 -31.43 8.76 -25.77
C PRO A 58 -31.53 8.06 -24.42
N GLY A 59 -30.44 7.45 -23.99
CA GLY A 59 -30.30 6.87 -22.66
C GLY A 59 -28.86 7.02 -22.22
N GLY A 60 -28.55 8.15 -21.58
CA GLY A 60 -27.23 8.45 -21.05
C GLY A 60 -26.85 7.47 -19.95
N VAL A 61 -26.23 6.35 -20.34
CA VAL A 61 -25.49 5.51 -19.41
C VAL A 61 -24.19 6.26 -19.12
N SER A 62 -24.10 6.77 -17.90
CA SER A 62 -22.95 7.47 -17.36
C SER A 62 -21.64 6.82 -17.80
N GLN A 63 -20.80 7.60 -18.48
CA GLN A 63 -19.38 7.33 -18.62
C GLN A 63 -18.84 6.91 -17.26
N GLN A 64 -18.46 5.63 -17.08
CA GLN A 64 -17.62 5.28 -15.96
C GLN A 64 -16.27 5.95 -16.21
N SER A 65 -16.05 7.05 -15.51
CA SER A 65 -14.77 7.73 -15.47
C SER A 65 -13.70 6.75 -15.01
N PRO A 66 -12.45 6.88 -15.50
CA PRO A 66 -11.31 6.12 -14.98
C PRO A 66 -11.13 6.21 -13.45
N SER A 67 -11.81 7.16 -12.79
CA SER A 67 -11.86 7.29 -11.33
C SER A 67 -12.53 6.11 -10.61
N SER A 68 -13.46 5.38 -11.25
CA SER A 68 -14.36 4.48 -10.51
C SER A 68 -13.67 3.28 -9.84
N GLN A 69 -12.54 2.82 -10.39
CA GLN A 69 -11.79 1.70 -9.81
C GLN A 69 -10.96 2.14 -8.59
N TRP A 70 -10.24 3.25 -8.72
CA TRP A 70 -9.49 3.85 -7.61
C TRP A 70 -10.43 4.31 -6.49
N ASP A 71 -11.63 4.82 -6.82
CA ASP A 71 -12.67 5.17 -5.84
C ASP A 71 -13.04 3.98 -4.94
N SER A 72 -12.98 2.75 -5.45
CA SER A 72 -13.25 1.54 -4.65
C SER A 72 -12.16 1.28 -3.61
N ILE A 73 -10.90 1.55 -3.95
CA ILE A 73 -9.78 1.50 -2.98
C ILE A 73 -9.95 2.61 -1.94
N ILE A 74 -10.29 3.83 -2.35
CA ILE A 74 -10.53 4.94 -1.41
C ILE A 74 -11.64 4.60 -0.43
N LYS A 75 -12.78 4.09 -0.92
CA LYS A 75 -13.90 3.65 -0.07
C LYS A 75 -13.50 2.53 0.89
N PHE A 76 -12.66 1.59 0.45
CA PHE A 76 -12.11 0.55 1.32
C PHE A 76 -11.28 1.17 2.46
N LEU A 77 -10.38 2.10 2.15
CA LEU A 77 -9.54 2.78 3.13
C LEU A 77 -10.37 3.63 4.11
N ASP A 78 -11.38 4.35 3.63
CA ASP A 78 -12.33 5.10 4.47
C ASP A 78 -13.09 4.18 5.44
N SER A 79 -13.60 3.05 4.93
CA SER A 79 -14.30 2.04 5.74
C SER A 79 -13.37 1.43 6.78
N LEU A 80 -12.13 1.11 6.42
CA LEU A 80 -11.11 0.63 7.35
C LEU A 80 -10.86 1.65 8.47
N MET A 81 -10.59 2.90 8.12
CA MET A 81 -10.31 3.97 9.07
C MET A 81 -11.51 4.19 10.01
N SER A 82 -12.73 4.24 9.47
CA SER A 82 -13.95 4.38 10.26
C SER A 82 -14.15 3.20 11.22
N ARG A 83 -13.92 1.95 10.78
CA ARG A 83 -14.03 0.77 11.63
C ARG A 83 -13.01 0.78 12.77
N LEU A 84 -11.74 1.08 12.47
CA LEU A 84 -10.69 1.10 13.50
C LEU A 84 -10.94 2.19 14.55
N ARG A 85 -11.33 3.39 14.12
CA ARG A 85 -11.65 4.50 15.01
C ARG A 85 -12.92 4.23 15.83
N GLY A 86 -13.96 3.68 15.19
CA GLY A 86 -15.21 3.31 15.87
C GLY A 86 -15.05 2.18 16.91
N ASN A 87 -14.00 1.36 16.79
CA ASN A 87 -13.63 0.34 17.77
C ASN A 87 -12.55 0.82 18.75
N HIS A 88 -12.29 2.13 18.82
CA HIS A 88 -11.32 2.72 19.75
C HIS A 88 -9.91 2.13 19.66
N VAL A 89 -9.50 1.67 18.48
CA VAL A 89 -8.13 1.17 18.27
C VAL A 89 -7.15 2.32 18.45
N PRO A 90 -6.10 2.19 19.29
CA PRO A 90 -5.10 3.24 19.48
C PRO A 90 -4.49 3.69 18.15
N SER A 91 -4.31 5.00 17.97
CA SER A 91 -3.80 5.59 16.73
C SER A 91 -2.43 5.03 16.31
N PHE A 92 -1.61 4.60 17.28
CA PHE A 92 -0.39 3.84 17.06
C PHE A 92 -0.61 2.61 16.15
N PHE A 93 -1.56 1.74 16.50
CA PHE A 93 -1.85 0.54 15.71
C PHE A 93 -2.52 0.86 14.38
N ILE A 94 -3.40 1.87 14.36
CA ILE A 94 -4.02 2.35 13.11
C ILE A 94 -2.94 2.80 12.13
N ARG A 95 -1.95 3.56 12.61
CA ARG A 95 -0.82 4.02 11.80
C ARG A 95 0.00 2.87 11.27
N LYS A 96 0.37 1.91 12.13
CA LYS A 96 1.12 0.71 11.72
C LYS A 96 0.36 -0.13 10.68
N LEU A 97 -0.95 -0.32 10.84
CA LEU A 97 -1.78 -1.01 9.85
C LEU A 97 -1.85 -0.24 8.53
N THR A 98 -2.06 1.07 8.60
CA THR A 98 -2.14 1.93 7.41
C THR A 98 -0.85 1.85 6.61
N THR A 99 0.31 2.00 7.26
CA THR A 99 1.62 1.86 6.61
C THR A 99 1.79 0.50 5.94
N GLN A 100 1.42 -0.59 6.61
CA GLN A 100 1.47 -1.95 6.04
C GLN A 100 0.54 -2.12 4.83
N VAL A 101 -0.64 -1.52 4.84
CA VAL A 101 -1.56 -1.53 3.68
C VAL A 101 -0.94 -0.78 2.50
N PHE A 102 -0.35 0.39 2.71
CA PHE A 102 0.29 1.15 1.65
C PHE A 102 1.54 0.46 1.09
N SER A 103 2.34 -0.17 1.94
CA SER A 103 3.46 -1.01 1.53
C SER A 103 2.99 -2.20 0.66
N PHE A 104 1.89 -2.84 1.05
CA PHE A 104 1.27 -3.91 0.27
C PHE A 104 0.73 -3.42 -1.09
N ILE A 105 0.07 -2.26 -1.13
CA ILE A 105 -0.39 -1.62 -2.39
C ILE A 105 0.80 -1.40 -3.32
N ASN A 106 1.90 -0.85 -2.80
CA ASN A 106 3.13 -0.62 -3.55
C ASN A 106 3.65 -1.91 -4.19
N ILE A 107 3.83 -2.96 -3.38
CA ILE A 107 4.34 -4.27 -3.81
C ILE A 107 3.44 -4.86 -4.90
N GLN A 108 2.12 -4.91 -4.66
CA GLN A 108 1.17 -5.53 -5.59
C GLN A 108 1.14 -4.81 -6.93
N LEU A 109 1.04 -3.48 -6.94
CA LEU A 109 1.00 -2.71 -8.17
C LEU A 109 2.33 -2.78 -8.92
N PHE A 110 3.46 -2.65 -8.21
CA PHE A 110 4.79 -2.68 -8.81
C PHE A 110 5.11 -4.04 -9.41
N ASN A 111 4.88 -5.14 -8.67
CA ASN A 111 5.08 -6.49 -9.18
C ASN A 111 4.18 -6.77 -10.39
N SER A 112 2.92 -6.34 -10.35
CA SER A 112 1.98 -6.48 -11.46
C SER A 112 2.41 -5.70 -12.72
N LEU A 113 3.11 -4.58 -12.56
CA LEU A 113 3.70 -3.80 -13.64
C LEU A 113 4.92 -4.52 -14.24
N LEU A 114 5.79 -5.10 -13.41
CA LEU A 114 7.00 -5.83 -13.86
C LEU A 114 6.71 -7.18 -14.54
N LEU A 115 5.54 -7.75 -14.26
CA LEU A 115 5.12 -9.03 -14.84
C LEU A 115 4.39 -8.91 -16.18
N ARG A 116 3.87 -7.72 -16.52
CA ARG A 116 2.92 -7.56 -17.64
C ARG A 116 3.29 -6.40 -18.56
N ARG A 117 3.58 -6.73 -19.81
CA ARG A 117 4.02 -5.77 -20.82
C ARG A 117 2.98 -4.68 -21.09
N GLU A 118 1.70 -5.03 -21.08
CA GLU A 118 0.58 -4.12 -21.29
C GLU A 118 0.40 -3.09 -20.17
N CYS A 119 1.08 -3.26 -19.03
CA CYS A 119 1.09 -2.28 -17.94
C CYS A 119 2.20 -1.24 -18.08
N CYS A 120 3.19 -1.50 -18.95
CA CYS A 120 4.31 -0.62 -19.22
C CYS A 120 4.03 0.27 -20.44
N THR A 121 2.94 1.05 -20.41
CA THR A 121 2.64 2.02 -21.47
C THR A 121 2.58 3.44 -20.93
N PHE A 122 2.64 4.44 -21.82
CA PHE A 122 2.50 5.84 -21.42
C PHE A 122 1.12 6.08 -20.80
N SER A 123 0.05 5.65 -21.48
CA SER A 123 -1.31 5.85 -21.02
C SER A 123 -1.59 5.14 -19.69
N ASN A 124 -1.04 3.93 -19.51
CA ASN A 124 -1.18 3.22 -18.24
C ASN A 124 -0.39 3.91 -17.11
N GLY A 125 0.81 4.44 -17.42
CA GLY A 125 1.59 5.25 -16.49
C GLY A 125 0.80 6.48 -16.01
N GLU A 126 0.15 7.22 -16.92
CA GLU A 126 -0.70 8.37 -16.56
C GLU A 126 -1.88 7.96 -15.67
N TYR A 127 -2.54 6.85 -16.02
CA TYR A 127 -3.68 6.33 -15.27
C TYR A 127 -3.29 5.96 -13.84
N VAL A 128 -2.25 5.15 -13.66
CA VAL A 128 -1.80 4.74 -12.33
C VAL A 128 -1.27 5.94 -11.56
N LYS A 129 -0.51 6.85 -12.20
CA LYS A 129 -0.04 8.08 -11.56
C LYS A 129 -1.19 8.95 -11.03
N SER A 130 -2.29 9.05 -11.76
CA SER A 130 -3.48 9.77 -11.32
C SER A 130 -4.15 9.08 -10.12
N GLY A 131 -4.25 7.76 -10.13
CA GLY A 131 -4.75 6.99 -8.98
C GLY A 131 -3.88 7.13 -7.73
N LEU A 132 -2.56 7.13 -7.87
CA LEU A 132 -1.63 7.38 -6.77
C LEU A 132 -1.79 8.80 -6.19
N ALA A 133 -2.20 9.79 -6.99
CA ALA A 133 -2.48 11.14 -6.49
C ALA A 133 -3.76 11.19 -5.64
N GLU A 134 -4.78 10.40 -5.96
CA GLU A 134 -5.96 10.25 -5.09
C GLU A 134 -5.60 9.56 -3.77
N LEU A 135 -4.70 8.57 -3.81
CA LEU A 135 -4.15 7.96 -2.59
C LEU A 135 -3.35 8.96 -1.75
N GLU A 136 -2.51 9.81 -2.37
CA GLU A 136 -1.78 10.88 -1.68
C GLU A 136 -2.74 11.83 -0.95
N LYS A 137 -3.80 12.25 -1.64
CA LYS A 137 -4.85 13.10 -1.07
C LYS A 137 -5.57 12.41 0.09
N TRP A 138 -5.85 11.11 -0.02
CA TRP A 138 -6.43 10.34 1.07
C TRP A 138 -5.53 10.31 2.31
N ILE A 139 -4.22 10.04 2.13
CA ILE A 139 -3.24 10.06 3.23
C ILE A 139 -3.22 11.43 3.91
N ALA A 140 -3.21 12.52 3.14
CA ALA A 140 -3.23 13.88 3.68
C ALA A 140 -4.50 14.14 4.52
N ASN A 141 -5.66 13.66 4.06
CA ASN A 141 -6.93 13.80 4.76
C ASN A 141 -7.04 12.92 6.02
N ALA A 142 -6.40 11.75 6.03
CA ALA A 142 -6.39 10.83 7.16
C ALA A 142 -5.61 11.37 8.39
N LYS A 143 -4.94 12.54 8.26
CA LYS A 143 -4.09 13.19 9.27
C LYS A 143 -2.82 12.39 9.61
N GLU A 144 -1.77 13.11 9.98
CA GLU A 144 -0.48 12.53 10.38
C GLU A 144 -0.62 11.52 11.53
N GLU A 145 -1.59 11.74 12.43
CA GLU A 145 -1.89 10.84 13.53
C GLU A 145 -2.14 9.39 13.07
N PHE A 146 -2.90 9.20 12.00
CA PHE A 146 -3.34 7.87 11.54
C PHE A 146 -2.63 7.40 10.28
N ALA A 147 -2.18 8.31 9.41
CA ALA A 147 -1.52 7.97 8.17
C ALA A 147 0.01 8.00 8.29
N GLY A 148 0.57 8.79 9.20
CA GLY A 148 2.01 8.94 9.40
C GLY A 148 2.78 9.13 8.08
N THR A 149 3.83 8.33 7.89
CA THR A 149 4.71 8.37 6.71
C THR A 149 4.26 7.48 5.56
N SER A 150 3.01 6.98 5.55
CA SER A 150 2.54 5.95 4.60
C SER A 150 2.70 6.33 3.12
N TRP A 151 2.86 7.61 2.78
CA TRP A 151 3.14 8.05 1.41
C TRP A 151 4.50 7.56 0.88
N HIS A 152 5.48 7.40 1.77
CA HIS A 152 6.82 6.92 1.41
C HIS A 152 6.82 5.44 1.03
N GLU A 153 5.86 4.66 1.53
CA GLU A 153 5.71 3.23 1.20
C GLU A 153 5.41 3.00 -0.28
N LEU A 154 4.86 3.99 -0.98
CA LEU A 154 4.53 3.92 -2.42
C LEU A 154 5.72 4.24 -3.35
N ASN A 155 6.95 4.34 -2.82
CA ASN A 155 8.12 4.80 -3.58
C ASN A 155 8.40 4.01 -4.87
N TYR A 156 8.33 2.67 -4.86
CA TYR A 156 8.64 1.85 -6.04
C TYR A 156 7.66 2.08 -7.18
N ILE A 157 6.34 1.96 -6.91
CA ILE A 157 5.34 2.17 -7.95
C ILE A 157 5.33 3.62 -8.44
N ARG A 158 5.52 4.60 -7.54
CA ARG A 158 5.59 6.03 -7.90
C ARG A 158 6.75 6.32 -8.85
N GLN A 159 7.94 5.81 -8.55
CA GLN A 159 9.11 5.99 -9.42
C GLN A 159 8.93 5.28 -10.76
N ALA A 160 8.40 4.04 -10.75
CA ALA A 160 8.13 3.29 -11.98
C ALA A 160 7.16 4.03 -12.92
N VAL A 161 6.00 4.46 -12.43
CA VAL A 161 5.00 5.16 -13.27
C VAL A 161 5.45 6.57 -13.61
N GLY A 162 6.17 7.24 -12.70
CA GLY A 162 6.84 8.51 -12.95
C GLY A 162 7.81 8.41 -14.12
N PHE A 163 8.62 7.35 -14.16
CA PHE A 163 9.50 7.05 -15.27
C PHE A 163 8.73 6.77 -16.56
N LEU A 164 7.67 5.95 -16.53
CA LEU A 164 6.84 5.64 -17.71
C LEU A 164 6.27 6.87 -18.43
N VAL A 165 5.92 7.93 -17.70
CA VAL A 165 5.31 9.14 -18.26
C VAL A 165 6.31 10.21 -18.73
N ILE A 166 7.61 9.95 -18.66
CA ILE A 166 8.62 10.89 -19.18
C ILE A 166 8.61 10.87 -20.72
N HIS A 167 8.46 12.00 -21.39
CA HIS A 167 8.45 12.03 -22.87
C HIS A 167 9.84 11.80 -23.49
N GLN A 168 10.91 12.27 -22.85
CA GLN A 168 12.26 12.28 -23.41
C GLN A 168 13.19 11.22 -22.78
N LYS A 169 12.67 10.00 -22.51
CA LYS A 169 13.45 8.90 -21.88
C LYS A 169 14.75 8.60 -22.64
N ARG A 170 14.72 8.66 -23.97
CA ARG A 170 15.88 8.41 -24.84
C ARG A 170 17.07 9.35 -24.58
N LYS A 171 16.83 10.54 -24.01
CA LYS A 171 17.88 11.51 -23.69
C LYS A 171 18.48 11.33 -22.30
N LYS A 172 17.93 10.41 -21.49
CA LYS A 172 18.36 10.18 -20.12
C LYS A 172 19.51 9.19 -20.07
N SER A 173 20.56 9.51 -19.32
CA SER A 173 21.66 8.57 -19.06
C SER A 173 21.24 7.52 -18.04
N LEU A 174 21.99 6.41 -17.94
CA LEU A 174 21.73 5.42 -16.90
C LEU A 174 21.85 6.03 -15.50
N GLU A 175 22.82 6.93 -15.31
CA GLU A 175 23.07 7.54 -14.01
C GLU A 175 21.94 8.49 -13.59
N GLU A 176 21.45 9.33 -14.50
CA GLU A 176 20.27 10.18 -14.23
C GLU A 176 19.04 9.31 -13.88
N ILE A 177 18.85 8.18 -14.57
CA ILE A 177 17.73 7.29 -14.29
C ILE A 177 17.87 6.69 -12.88
N ARG A 178 19.07 6.29 -12.48
CA ARG A 178 19.32 5.64 -11.19
C ARG A 178 19.33 6.62 -10.01
N GLN A 179 19.90 7.80 -10.17
CA GLN A 179 20.06 8.75 -9.06
C GLN A 179 18.84 9.66 -8.90
N ASP A 180 18.30 10.17 -10.01
CA ASP A 180 17.30 11.25 -9.96
C ASP A 180 15.88 10.75 -10.15
N LEU A 181 15.68 9.76 -11.03
CA LEU A 181 14.33 9.31 -11.42
C LEU A 181 13.85 8.12 -10.61
N CYS A 182 14.71 7.12 -10.42
CA CYS A 182 14.37 5.82 -9.86
C CYS A 182 15.35 5.33 -8.77
N PRO A 183 15.70 6.13 -7.75
CA PRO A 183 16.68 5.74 -6.73
C PRO A 183 16.28 4.54 -5.85
N ALA A 184 15.00 4.17 -5.79
CA ALA A 184 14.55 2.99 -5.07
C ALA A 184 14.64 1.71 -5.93
N LEU A 185 14.72 1.82 -7.26
CA LEU A 185 14.67 0.66 -8.16
C LEU A 185 16.07 0.12 -8.44
N THR A 186 16.19 -1.20 -8.50
CA THR A 186 17.41 -1.86 -8.97
C THR A 186 17.59 -1.72 -10.48
N VAL A 187 18.83 -1.85 -10.97
CA VAL A 187 19.13 -1.86 -12.41
C VAL A 187 18.31 -2.94 -13.14
N ARG A 188 18.08 -4.10 -12.50
CA ARG A 188 17.25 -5.17 -13.07
C ARG A 188 15.80 -4.75 -13.27
N GLN A 189 15.22 -4.06 -12.30
CA GLN A 189 13.85 -3.55 -12.39
C GLN A 189 13.72 -2.47 -13.47
N ILE A 190 14.66 -1.53 -13.51
CA ILE A 190 14.69 -0.46 -14.52
C ILE A 190 14.83 -1.06 -15.93
N TYR A 191 15.74 -2.03 -16.11
CA TYR A 191 15.91 -2.75 -17.38
C TYR A 191 14.62 -3.44 -17.81
N ARG A 192 13.93 -4.12 -16.88
CA ARG A 192 12.68 -4.81 -17.14
C ARG A 192 11.58 -3.84 -17.60
N ILE A 193 11.39 -2.71 -16.89
CA ILE A 193 10.44 -1.67 -17.28
C ILE A 193 10.79 -1.11 -18.67
N SER A 194 12.06 -0.76 -18.87
CA SER A 194 12.55 -0.13 -20.10
C SER A 194 12.36 -0.98 -21.34
N THR A 195 12.55 -2.30 -21.22
CA THR A 195 12.43 -3.27 -22.32
C THR A 195 10.99 -3.70 -22.58
N MET A 196 10.11 -3.63 -21.57
CA MET A 196 8.67 -3.87 -21.76
C MET A 196 7.94 -2.64 -22.28
N TYR A 197 8.49 -1.44 -22.05
CA TYR A 197 7.86 -0.18 -22.38
C TYR A 197 7.52 -0.04 -23.87
N TRP A 198 6.33 0.49 -24.15
CA TRP A 198 5.99 1.05 -25.44
C TRP A 198 5.01 2.23 -25.28
N ASP A 199 5.13 3.25 -26.13
CA ASP A 199 4.22 4.40 -26.10
C ASP A 199 3.00 4.15 -26.99
N ASP A 200 1.82 4.17 -26.38
CA ASP A 200 0.52 3.94 -26.99
C ASP A 200 -0.25 5.22 -27.31
N LYS A 201 0.32 6.39 -27.03
CA LYS A 201 -0.35 7.69 -27.12
C LYS A 201 0.40 8.71 -27.97
N TYR A 202 1.70 8.88 -27.75
CA TYR A 202 2.50 9.94 -28.39
C TYR A 202 3.61 9.44 -29.31
N GLY A 203 3.83 8.12 -29.38
CA GLY A 203 4.92 7.53 -30.18
C GLY A 203 6.32 7.88 -29.66
N THR A 204 6.44 8.28 -28.38
CA THR A 204 7.74 8.48 -27.73
C THR A 204 8.49 7.16 -27.59
N GLN A 205 9.81 7.26 -27.53
CA GLN A 205 10.69 6.10 -27.44
C GLN A 205 11.06 5.79 -26.00
N SER A 206 11.42 4.54 -25.76
CA SER A 206 12.08 4.12 -24.51
C SER A 206 13.46 4.78 -24.36
N VAL A 207 14.21 4.35 -23.35
CA VAL A 207 15.62 4.71 -23.17
C VAL A 207 16.46 4.32 -24.40
N SER A 208 17.65 4.92 -24.53
CA SER A 208 18.53 4.62 -25.66
C SER A 208 19.04 3.17 -25.64
N ASN A 209 19.41 2.65 -26.82
CA ASN A 209 20.00 1.31 -26.92
C ASN A 209 21.31 1.18 -26.13
N GLU A 210 22.07 2.27 -26.02
CA GLU A 210 23.29 2.36 -25.21
C GLU A 210 22.98 2.10 -23.73
N VAL A 211 21.96 2.77 -23.18
CA VAL A 211 21.52 2.55 -21.79
C VAL A 211 21.04 1.12 -21.57
N VAL A 212 20.29 0.54 -22.52
CA VAL A 212 19.87 -0.87 -22.43
C VAL A 212 21.08 -1.83 -22.44
N ALA A 213 22.09 -1.55 -23.26
CA ALA A 213 23.31 -2.35 -23.32
C ALA A 213 24.12 -2.24 -22.02
N GLU A 214 24.27 -1.03 -21.48
CA GLU A 214 24.94 -0.79 -20.21
C GLU A 214 24.26 -1.54 -19.05
N MET A 215 22.93 -1.45 -18.95
CA MET A 215 22.16 -2.23 -17.97
C MET A 215 22.38 -3.74 -18.14
N ARG A 216 22.43 -4.25 -19.38
CA ARG A 216 22.67 -5.67 -19.66
C ARG A 216 24.05 -6.12 -19.17
N GLU A 217 25.08 -5.31 -19.39
CA GLU A 217 26.44 -5.60 -18.91
C GLU A 217 26.50 -5.66 -17.39
N ILE A 218 25.82 -4.75 -16.68
CA ILE A 218 25.71 -4.78 -15.22
C ILE A 218 25.00 -6.06 -14.76
N LEU A 219 23.88 -6.41 -15.40
CA LEU A 219 23.13 -7.62 -15.05
C LEU A 219 23.90 -8.92 -15.29
N ASN A 220 24.71 -8.98 -16.36
CA ASN A 220 25.57 -10.11 -16.64
C ASN A 220 26.64 -10.27 -15.55
N LYS A 221 27.23 -9.17 -15.07
CA LYS A 221 28.18 -9.19 -13.94
C LYS A 221 27.51 -9.60 -12.63
N ASP A 222 26.33 -9.06 -12.35
CA ASP A 222 25.58 -9.37 -11.13
C ASP A 222 25.04 -10.80 -11.10
N SER A 223 24.76 -11.41 -12.26
CA SER A 223 24.28 -12.80 -12.33
C SER A 223 25.29 -13.83 -11.79
N GLN A 224 26.57 -13.46 -11.72
CA GLN A 224 27.62 -14.27 -11.10
C GLN A 224 27.61 -14.20 -9.57
N ASN A 225 26.86 -13.25 -8.97
CA ASN A 225 26.64 -13.11 -7.53
C ASN A 225 25.24 -13.67 -7.15
N LEU A 226 25.21 -14.77 -6.39
CA LEU A 226 23.98 -15.52 -6.08
C LEU A 226 22.95 -14.80 -5.18
N THR A 227 23.26 -13.65 -4.60
CA THR A 227 22.51 -13.08 -3.47
C THR A 227 21.31 -12.21 -3.87
N SER A 228 21.14 -11.82 -5.14
CA SER A 228 19.95 -11.05 -5.52
C SER A 228 19.63 -11.20 -7.01
N ASN A 229 18.93 -12.28 -7.36
CA ASN A 229 18.43 -12.51 -8.73
C ASN A 229 16.95 -12.11 -8.92
N SER A 230 16.21 -11.80 -7.85
CA SER A 230 14.82 -11.38 -7.97
C SER A 230 14.72 -9.96 -8.52
N PHE A 231 13.69 -9.71 -9.34
CA PHE A 231 13.26 -8.36 -9.71
C PHE A 231 11.93 -7.97 -9.03
N LEU A 232 11.26 -8.92 -8.37
CA LEU A 232 10.02 -8.70 -7.65
C LEU A 232 10.33 -8.27 -6.22
N LEU A 233 9.42 -7.48 -5.65
CA LEU A 233 9.43 -7.13 -4.24
C LEU A 233 8.78 -8.25 -3.44
N ASP A 234 9.39 -8.59 -2.31
CA ASP A 234 8.86 -9.55 -1.34
C ASP A 234 7.94 -8.84 -0.33
N ASP A 235 6.95 -9.57 0.17
CA ASP A 235 6.04 -9.08 1.20
C ASP A 235 6.64 -9.31 2.59
N ASP A 236 6.88 -8.23 3.35
CA ASP A 236 7.35 -8.33 4.72
C ASP A 236 6.15 -8.62 5.66
N LEU A 237 6.16 -9.81 6.24
CA LEU A 237 5.15 -10.27 7.19
C LEU A 237 5.56 -10.07 8.65
N SER A 238 6.67 -9.36 8.90
CA SER A 238 7.11 -9.01 10.25
C SER A 238 6.10 -8.09 10.95
N ILE A 239 6.14 -8.10 12.28
CA ILE A 239 5.38 -7.16 13.09
C ILE A 239 6.14 -5.83 13.12
N PRO A 240 5.51 -4.70 12.75
CA PRO A 240 6.22 -3.43 12.59
C PRO A 240 6.39 -2.64 13.89
N PHE A 241 6.39 -3.30 15.05
CA PHE A 241 6.53 -2.68 16.36
C PHE A 241 7.07 -3.66 17.40
N SER A 242 7.70 -3.11 18.43
CA SER A 242 8.15 -3.80 19.62
C SER A 242 7.22 -3.52 20.81
N THR A 243 7.42 -4.25 21.91
CA THR A 243 6.72 -3.96 23.17
C THR A 243 7.07 -2.58 23.74
N GLU A 244 8.29 -2.09 23.48
CA GLU A 244 8.74 -0.78 23.93
C GLU A 244 7.99 0.34 23.19
N ASP A 245 7.78 0.17 21.88
CA ASP A 245 7.02 1.13 21.08
C ASP A 245 5.58 1.27 21.59
N ILE A 246 4.95 0.15 21.97
CA ILE A 246 3.60 0.14 22.54
C ILE A 246 3.57 0.93 23.86
N TYR A 247 4.55 0.69 24.74
CA TYR A 247 4.64 1.37 26.03
C TYR A 247 4.82 2.89 25.89
N MET A 248 5.61 3.32 24.92
CA MET A 248 5.83 4.74 24.63
C MET A 248 4.63 5.41 23.95
N ALA A 249 3.87 4.67 23.15
CA ALA A 249 2.80 5.22 22.33
C ALA A 249 1.41 5.19 23.00
N ILE A 250 1.17 4.26 23.93
CA ILE A 250 -0.11 4.11 24.61
C ILE A 250 0.02 4.62 26.04
N PRO A 251 -0.69 5.70 26.41
CA PRO A 251 -0.61 6.26 27.75
C PRO A 251 -1.11 5.25 28.79
N ALA A 252 -0.52 5.29 29.98
CA ALA A 252 -1.02 4.53 31.12
C ALA A 252 -2.44 5.02 31.45
N ILE A 253 -3.35 4.08 31.62
CA ILE A 253 -4.71 4.36 32.09
C ILE A 253 -4.70 4.24 33.60
N ASP A 254 -5.13 5.29 34.31
CA ASP A 254 -5.42 5.18 35.74
C ASP A 254 -6.69 4.33 35.90
N PRO A 255 -6.64 3.17 36.59
CA PRO A 255 -7.83 2.36 36.83
C PRO A 255 -8.95 3.11 37.55
N SER A 256 -8.63 4.20 38.26
CA SER A 256 -9.59 5.05 38.98
C SER A 256 -10.43 5.90 38.03
N ASP A 257 -9.94 6.18 36.82
CA ASP A 257 -10.63 6.98 35.79
C ASP A 257 -11.58 6.13 34.93
N ILE A 258 -11.67 4.83 35.17
CA ILE A 258 -12.50 3.91 34.40
C ILE A 258 -13.88 3.78 35.04
N GLU A 259 -14.90 4.38 34.41
CA GLU A 259 -16.28 4.15 34.78
C GLU A 259 -16.72 2.72 34.43
N LEU A 260 -17.43 2.07 35.36
CA LEU A 260 -18.02 0.75 35.14
C LEU A 260 -19.15 0.84 34.09
N PRO A 261 -19.13 0.01 33.03
CA PRO A 261 -20.22 -0.01 32.06
C PRO A 261 -21.58 -0.31 32.72
N SER A 262 -22.59 0.48 32.38
CA SER A 262 -23.91 0.43 33.02
C SER A 262 -24.59 -0.94 32.94
N PHE A 263 -24.38 -1.68 31.85
CA PHE A 263 -24.94 -3.03 31.67
C PHE A 263 -24.41 -4.06 32.68
N LEU A 264 -23.27 -3.80 33.34
CA LEU A 264 -22.75 -4.69 34.38
C LEU A 264 -23.66 -4.69 35.62
N ALA A 265 -24.47 -3.66 35.83
CA ALA A 265 -25.44 -3.62 36.94
C ALA A 265 -26.47 -4.74 36.88
N ASP A 266 -26.74 -5.29 35.69
CA ASP A 266 -27.71 -6.35 35.45
C ASP A 266 -27.17 -7.75 35.84
N PHE A 267 -25.88 -7.87 36.13
CA PHE A 267 -25.23 -9.14 36.46
C PHE A 267 -24.98 -9.26 37.98
N PRO A 268 -25.69 -10.16 38.69
CA PRO A 268 -25.53 -10.31 40.14
C PRO A 268 -24.10 -10.63 40.58
N SER A 269 -23.34 -11.33 39.75
CA SER A 269 -21.95 -11.73 40.03
C SER A 269 -20.95 -10.58 40.11
N VAL A 270 -21.27 -9.40 39.57
CA VAL A 270 -20.38 -8.22 39.54
C VAL A 270 -20.90 -7.05 40.36
N GLN A 271 -22.07 -7.18 41.02
CA GLN A 271 -22.64 -6.13 41.88
C GLN A 271 -21.70 -5.70 43.02
N PHE A 272 -20.80 -6.57 43.48
CA PHE A 272 -19.80 -6.24 44.50
C PHE A 272 -18.80 -5.15 44.07
N LEU A 273 -18.59 -4.98 42.76
CA LEU A 273 -17.73 -3.92 42.20
C LEU A 273 -18.43 -2.56 42.25
N ILE A 274 -19.75 -2.54 42.05
CA ILE A 274 -20.60 -1.34 42.09
C ILE A 274 -20.76 -0.83 43.54
N HIS A 275 -20.80 -1.74 44.51
CA HIS A 275 -20.96 -1.36 45.93
C HIS A 275 -19.67 -0.79 46.54
N ARG A 276 -18.51 -0.98 45.92
CA ARG A 276 -17.21 -0.45 46.37
C ARG A 276 -16.88 0.94 45.84
N SER A 277 -17.65 1.46 44.88
CA SER A 277 -17.43 2.79 44.28
C SER A 277 -18.28 3.90 44.91
N LYS A 278 -18.96 3.63 46.03
CA LYS A 278 -19.70 4.62 46.83
C LYS A 278 -18.98 4.99 48.11
#